data_AF-A0A3D8HEG5-F1
#
_entry.id   AF-A0A3D8HEG5-F1
#
_cell.length_a   1.000
_cell.length_b   1.000
_cell.length_c   1.000
_cell.angle_alpha   90.00
_cell.angle_beta   90.00
_cell.angle_gamma   90.00
#
_symmetry.space_group_name_H-M   'P 1'
#
loop_
_entity.id
_entity.type
_entity.pdbx_description
1 polymer ?
#
loop_
_entity_poly.entity_id
_entity_poly.type
_entity_poly.pdbx_seq_one_letter_code
_entity_poly.pdbx_strand_id
1 'polypeptide(L)'
;MKISIFISISLLLCSCQTKLPVNVPELSDGNPTTCFVGTKGVNKVVFDEQCTVPVQSYKIYSSGETPAHDPAAWTLKGSYDGKNWVVVDERKDQKFCSRYQEILCSIAKPSNYKQYMLEASTETGDTLVLGDVLLYDTNLNANWESFKYPNVDFEVLDPDTKGASIYTGLVQDPDEYIRYHARKVAEILFYTAKDTMNDVQKIEYTLKDYDGVSAKGGNPPVISIVYSTQHIEKSANESLYKLDFETRGVLYHELVHAYQFEPKGIGSYSTNKTFWACIEGMADAVRAQAGYFDMSTRKPGGNWMDGYRTTGFFIQWLTTKDPDAIRKFHETVRDIDEWSFDKAIKSIFGEESSIESMWDEYQAFLSK
;
A
#
# COMPACT_ATOMS: atom_id res chain seq x y z
N MET A 1 -39.61 -19.80 71.24
CA MET A 1 -39.54 -20.14 69.81
C MET A 1 -39.20 -18.87 69.04
N LYS A 2 -37.96 -18.72 68.56
CA LYS A 2 -37.53 -17.56 67.77
C LYS A 2 -37.89 -17.80 66.30
N ILE A 3 -38.62 -16.86 65.71
CA ILE A 3 -38.97 -16.86 64.29
C ILE A 3 -37.86 -16.11 63.56
N SER A 4 -37.19 -16.80 62.63
CA SER A 4 -36.20 -16.19 61.73
C SER A 4 -36.84 -16.01 60.36
N ILE A 5 -37.03 -14.75 59.96
CA ILE A 5 -37.50 -14.36 58.63
C ILE A 5 -36.27 -14.27 57.72
N PHE A 6 -36.22 -15.09 56.67
CA PHE A 6 -35.24 -14.97 55.60
C PHE A 6 -35.78 -13.99 54.54
N ILE A 7 -35.12 -12.84 54.41
CA ILE A 7 -35.35 -11.90 53.30
C ILE A 7 -34.41 -12.32 52.17
N SER A 8 -34.98 -12.83 51.08
CA SER A 8 -34.26 -13.08 49.83
C SER A 8 -34.09 -11.76 49.09
N ILE A 9 -32.87 -11.22 49.06
CA ILE A 9 -32.51 -10.07 48.24
C ILE A 9 -32.13 -10.62 46.86
N SER A 10 -33.06 -10.53 45.92
CA SER A 10 -32.77 -10.80 44.51
C SER A 10 -32.04 -9.59 43.93
N LEU A 11 -30.70 -9.68 43.79
CA LEU A 11 -29.94 -8.71 43.01
C LEU A 11 -30.24 -8.96 41.52
N LEU A 12 -31.10 -8.13 40.92
CA LEU A 12 -31.12 -7.97 39.47
C LEU A 12 -29.82 -7.27 39.05
N LEU A 13 -28.85 -8.04 38.57
CA LEU A 13 -27.76 -7.52 37.76
C LEU A 13 -28.35 -7.11 36.42
N CYS A 14 -28.71 -5.83 36.30
CA CYS A 14 -29.01 -5.22 35.00
C CYS A 14 -27.68 -5.14 34.23
N SER A 15 -27.35 -6.18 33.46
CA SER A 15 -26.26 -6.09 32.50
C SER A 15 -26.67 -5.10 31.42
N CYS A 16 -26.18 -3.86 31.50
CA CYS A 16 -26.11 -3.02 30.31
C CYS A 16 -25.23 -3.78 29.31
N GLN A 17 -25.84 -4.52 28.38
CA GLN A 17 -25.14 -4.96 27.19
C GLN A 17 -24.76 -3.69 26.44
N THR A 18 -23.50 -3.28 26.55
CA THR A 18 -22.95 -2.23 25.71
C THR A 18 -23.19 -2.65 24.26
N LYS A 19 -24.03 -1.90 23.56
CA LYS A 19 -24.34 -2.16 22.16
C LYS A 19 -23.01 -2.15 21.39
N LEU A 20 -22.72 -3.23 20.68
CA LEU A 20 -21.50 -3.32 19.89
C LEU A 20 -21.50 -2.24 18.81
N PRO A 21 -20.34 -1.61 18.53
CA PRO A 21 -20.15 -0.83 17.31
C PRO A 21 -20.47 -1.67 16.07
N VAL A 22 -21.26 -1.11 15.15
CA VAL A 22 -21.67 -1.74 13.89
C VAL A 22 -21.41 -0.75 12.77
N ASN A 23 -20.76 -1.19 11.69
CA ASN A 23 -20.45 -0.40 10.49
C ASN A 23 -19.84 0.96 10.86
N VAL A 24 -18.77 0.93 11.65
CA VAL A 24 -18.02 2.13 12.03
C VAL A 24 -17.46 2.77 10.75
N PRO A 25 -17.88 3.99 10.38
CA PRO A 25 -17.51 4.59 9.09
C PRO A 25 -16.00 4.68 8.86
N GLU A 26 -15.25 5.01 9.91
CA GLU A 26 -13.79 5.16 9.87
C GLU A 26 -13.07 3.84 9.57
N LEU A 27 -13.74 2.69 9.69
CA LEU A 27 -13.17 1.37 9.37
C LEU A 27 -13.55 0.87 7.97
N SER A 28 -13.95 1.77 7.08
CA SER A 28 -14.35 1.43 5.71
C SER A 28 -14.30 2.60 4.72
N ASP A 29 -13.76 3.76 5.13
CA ASP A 29 -13.77 4.98 4.31
C ASP A 29 -12.53 5.12 3.41
N GLY A 30 -11.51 4.26 3.57
CA GLY A 30 -10.26 4.32 2.82
C GLY A 30 -9.44 5.59 3.10
N ASN A 31 -9.76 6.33 4.16
CA ASN A 31 -9.08 7.55 4.53
C ASN A 31 -8.06 7.27 5.66
N PRO A 32 -6.75 7.29 5.37
CA PRO A 32 -5.73 6.98 6.38
C PRO A 32 -5.64 8.00 7.53
N THR A 33 -6.38 9.11 7.47
CA THR A 33 -6.40 10.14 8.52
C THR A 33 -7.56 10.01 9.51
N THR A 34 -8.54 9.15 9.24
CA THR A 34 -9.59 8.78 10.20
C THR A 34 -9.19 7.50 10.93
N CYS A 35 -9.80 7.27 12.10
CA CYS A 35 -9.55 6.05 12.86
C CYS A 35 -10.70 5.75 13.82
N PHE A 36 -10.88 4.47 14.13
CA PHE A 36 -11.70 4.04 15.25
C PHE A 36 -10.89 4.03 16.54
N VAL A 37 -11.36 4.77 17.55
CA VAL A 37 -10.80 4.72 18.92
C VAL A 37 -11.67 3.82 19.78
N GLY A 38 -11.11 2.68 20.16
CA GLY A 38 -11.74 1.70 21.03
C GLY A 38 -11.53 2.00 22.51
N THR A 39 -11.47 0.93 23.29
CA THR A 39 -11.28 0.91 24.74
C THR A 39 -10.11 0.00 25.11
N LYS A 40 -9.76 -0.07 26.39
CA LYS A 40 -8.78 -1.04 26.90
C LYS A 40 -9.29 -2.47 26.77
N GLY A 41 -8.37 -3.40 26.53
CA GLY A 41 -8.67 -4.83 26.37
C GLY A 41 -9.21 -5.17 24.98
N VAL A 42 -10.09 -6.16 24.92
CA VAL A 42 -10.63 -6.67 23.64
C VAL A 42 -11.81 -5.82 23.17
N ASN A 43 -11.67 -5.23 22.00
CA ASN A 43 -12.69 -4.47 21.32
C ASN A 43 -13.38 -5.34 20.28
N LYS A 44 -14.69 -5.16 20.10
CA LYS A 44 -15.47 -5.91 19.12
C LYS A 44 -16.18 -4.95 18.18
N VAL A 45 -16.03 -5.15 16.88
CA VAL A 45 -16.70 -4.34 15.84
C VAL A 45 -17.37 -5.27 14.84
N VAL A 46 -18.62 -4.96 14.49
CA VAL A 46 -19.41 -5.72 13.51
C VAL A 46 -19.44 -5.00 12.17
N PHE A 47 -19.18 -5.75 11.11
CA PHE A 47 -19.36 -5.37 9.72
C PHE A 47 -20.62 -6.08 9.19
N ASP A 48 -21.72 -5.33 9.14
CA ASP A 48 -23.05 -5.73 8.68
C ASP A 48 -23.31 -5.27 7.23
N GLU A 49 -22.29 -5.38 6.40
CA GLU A 49 -22.44 -5.33 4.95
C GLU A 49 -22.82 -6.73 4.49
N GLN A 50 -24.09 -6.91 4.13
CA GLN A 50 -24.70 -8.20 3.82
C GLN A 50 -24.01 -8.91 2.64
N CYS A 51 -22.90 -9.61 2.93
CA CYS A 51 -22.00 -10.18 1.93
C CYS A 51 -22.75 -11.21 1.07
N THR A 52 -22.66 -11.08 -0.25
CA THR A 52 -23.28 -12.00 -1.21
C THR A 52 -22.33 -13.11 -1.66
N VAL A 53 -21.03 -12.91 -1.49
CA VAL A 53 -19.93 -13.83 -1.82
C VAL A 53 -19.00 -14.02 -0.61
N PRO A 54 -18.23 -15.12 -0.52
CA PRO A 54 -17.28 -15.32 0.56
C PRO A 54 -16.18 -14.26 0.59
N VAL A 55 -15.87 -13.74 1.77
CA VAL A 55 -14.64 -12.98 2.00
C VAL A 55 -13.48 -13.96 1.98
N GLN A 56 -12.47 -13.69 1.16
CA GLN A 56 -11.30 -14.56 0.96
C GLN A 56 -10.03 -13.98 1.57
N SER A 57 -9.94 -12.66 1.70
CA SER A 57 -8.86 -11.99 2.42
C SER A 57 -9.34 -10.67 3.03
N TYR A 58 -8.56 -10.11 3.95
CA TYR A 58 -8.86 -8.84 4.57
C TYR A 58 -7.57 -8.09 4.91
N LYS A 59 -7.69 -6.77 5.01
CA LYS A 59 -6.62 -5.89 5.48
C LYS A 59 -7.02 -5.24 6.78
N ILE A 60 -6.06 -5.09 7.68
CA ILE A 60 -6.18 -4.27 8.88
C ILE A 60 -5.08 -3.21 8.84
N TYR A 61 -5.39 -1.96 9.19
CA TYR A 61 -4.44 -0.85 9.13
C TYR A 61 -4.12 -0.32 10.53
N SER A 62 -2.84 -0.04 10.78
CA SER A 62 -2.43 0.84 11.88
C SER A 62 -2.92 2.26 11.60
N SER A 63 -3.19 3.03 12.65
CA SER A 63 -3.47 4.47 12.50
C SER A 63 -2.18 5.30 12.46
N GLY A 64 -2.32 6.62 12.58
CA GLY A 64 -1.20 7.55 12.83
C GLY A 64 -0.75 7.63 14.29
N GLU A 65 -1.43 6.93 15.21
CA GLU A 65 -1.07 6.90 16.62
C GLU A 65 0.18 6.06 16.89
N THR A 66 0.70 6.15 18.11
CA THR A 66 1.90 5.39 18.51
C THR A 66 1.66 3.88 18.46
N PRO A 67 2.71 3.05 18.25
CA PRO A 67 2.58 1.59 18.17
C PRO A 67 1.90 0.91 19.38
N ALA A 68 1.88 1.57 20.54
CA ALA A 68 1.20 1.06 21.74
C ALA A 68 -0.33 0.90 21.55
N HIS A 69 -0.91 1.60 20.57
CA HIS A 69 -2.34 1.57 20.26
C HIS A 69 -2.70 0.63 19.11
N ASP A 70 -1.72 0.04 18.43
CA ASP A 70 -1.96 -0.84 17.28
C ASP A 70 -2.62 -2.17 17.69
N PRO A 71 -3.42 -2.79 16.82
CA PRO A 71 -3.87 -4.16 17.01
C PRO A 71 -2.66 -5.11 16.92
N ALA A 72 -2.36 -5.81 18.01
CA ALA A 72 -1.30 -6.82 18.05
C ALA A 72 -1.85 -8.25 17.98
N ALA A 73 -3.14 -8.43 18.29
CA ALA A 73 -3.85 -9.68 18.16
C ALA A 73 -5.30 -9.43 17.75
N TRP A 74 -5.84 -10.31 16.91
CA TRP A 74 -7.25 -10.25 16.53
C TRP A 74 -7.82 -11.59 16.10
N THR A 75 -9.14 -11.68 16.15
CA THR A 75 -9.94 -12.79 15.64
C THR A 75 -11.00 -12.23 14.71
N LEU A 76 -11.00 -12.68 13.47
CA LEU A 76 -12.09 -12.41 12.54
C LEU A 76 -13.11 -13.55 12.65
N LYS A 77 -14.38 -13.19 12.82
CA LYS A 77 -15.50 -14.12 12.91
C LYS A 77 -16.51 -13.85 11.81
N GLY A 78 -17.09 -14.89 11.25
CA GLY A 78 -18.20 -14.82 10.29
C GLY A 78 -19.52 -15.29 10.90
N SER A 79 -20.63 -14.72 10.45
CA SER A 79 -21.98 -15.12 10.84
C SER A 79 -22.93 -15.21 9.64
N TYR A 80 -23.85 -16.18 9.66
CA TYR A 80 -24.94 -16.29 8.68
C TYR A 80 -26.21 -15.55 9.12
N ASP A 81 -26.40 -15.35 10.42
CA ASP A 81 -27.65 -14.87 11.03
C ASP A 81 -27.47 -13.67 11.98
N GLY A 82 -26.24 -13.18 12.11
CA GLY A 82 -25.82 -12.10 13.01
C GLY A 82 -25.86 -12.46 14.50
N LYS A 83 -26.12 -13.72 14.84
CA LYS A 83 -26.26 -14.21 16.22
C LYS A 83 -25.21 -15.25 16.55
N ASN A 84 -25.01 -16.21 15.66
CA ASN A 84 -24.04 -17.27 15.79
C ASN A 84 -22.77 -16.91 15.02
N TRP A 85 -21.65 -16.79 15.74
CA TRP A 85 -20.38 -16.34 15.20
C TRP A 85 -19.38 -17.50 15.18
N VAL A 86 -18.72 -17.71 14.04
CA VAL A 86 -17.70 -18.74 13.85
C VAL A 86 -16.37 -18.06 13.56
N VAL A 87 -15.29 -18.50 14.22
CA VAL A 87 -13.94 -18.00 13.94
C VAL A 87 -13.54 -18.40 12.52
N VAL A 88 -13.16 -17.42 11.70
CA VAL A 88 -12.68 -17.63 10.33
C VAL A 88 -11.18 -17.40 10.20
N ASP A 89 -10.61 -16.55 11.06
CA ASP A 89 -9.17 -16.32 11.13
C ASP A 89 -8.76 -15.83 12.53
N GLU A 90 -7.55 -16.14 12.97
CA GLU A 90 -6.98 -15.70 14.24
C GLU A 90 -5.50 -15.34 14.05
N ARG A 91 -5.10 -14.16 14.54
CA ARG A 91 -3.74 -13.62 14.44
C ARG A 91 -3.27 -13.15 15.81
N LYS A 92 -1.99 -13.39 16.10
CA LYS A 92 -1.30 -13.04 17.35
C LYS A 92 0.08 -12.50 17.04
N ASP A 93 0.66 -11.75 17.96
CA ASP A 93 2.03 -11.24 17.89
C ASP A 93 2.30 -10.43 16.60
N GLN A 94 1.28 -9.71 16.13
CA GLN A 94 1.32 -8.91 14.92
C GLN A 94 1.95 -7.55 15.21
N LYS A 95 2.75 -7.05 14.27
CA LYS A 95 3.41 -5.74 14.33
C LYS A 95 3.37 -5.09 12.96
N PHE A 96 3.11 -3.79 12.95
CA PHE A 96 3.14 -2.98 11.73
C PHE A 96 4.56 -2.43 11.53
N CYS A 97 5.07 -2.51 10.30
CA CYS A 97 6.41 -2.03 9.98
C CYS A 97 6.50 -0.50 9.90
N SER A 98 5.38 0.20 9.76
CA SER A 98 5.29 1.66 9.79
C SER A 98 3.92 2.12 10.25
N ARG A 99 3.71 3.44 10.39
CA ARG A 99 2.37 4.03 10.53
C ARG A 99 1.58 3.95 9.22
N TYR A 100 0.26 4.03 9.32
CA TYR A 100 -0.70 3.92 8.20
C TYR A 100 -0.51 2.66 7.35
N GLN A 101 0.09 1.61 7.92
CA GLN A 101 0.47 0.39 7.23
C GLN A 101 -0.64 -0.64 7.31
N GLU A 102 -0.87 -1.35 6.22
CA GLU A 102 -1.73 -2.54 6.21
C GLU A 102 -0.97 -3.82 6.59
N ILE A 103 -1.70 -4.75 7.20
CA ILE A 103 -1.38 -6.18 7.22
C ILE A 103 -2.47 -6.90 6.42
N LEU A 104 -2.07 -7.62 5.37
CA LEU A 104 -2.96 -8.42 4.52
C LEU A 104 -3.02 -9.88 5.00
N CYS A 105 -4.22 -10.35 5.31
CA CYS A 105 -4.48 -11.70 5.80
C CYS A 105 -5.39 -12.49 4.84
N SER A 106 -4.97 -13.67 4.42
CA SER A 106 -5.83 -14.60 3.67
C SER A 106 -6.60 -15.50 4.63
N ILE A 107 -7.88 -15.76 4.31
CA ILE A 107 -8.75 -16.68 5.05
C ILE A 107 -8.56 -18.07 4.46
N ALA A 108 -8.09 -19.03 5.27
CA ALA A 108 -7.76 -20.38 4.79
C ALA A 108 -8.98 -21.18 4.32
N LYS A 109 -10.16 -20.94 4.91
CA LYS A 109 -11.41 -21.65 4.61
C LYS A 109 -12.57 -20.65 4.53
N PRO A 110 -12.65 -19.85 3.45
CA PRO A 110 -13.72 -18.88 3.29
C PRO A 110 -15.08 -19.58 3.14
N SER A 111 -16.14 -18.93 3.61
CA SER A 111 -17.52 -19.42 3.50
C SER A 111 -18.50 -18.28 3.31
N ASN A 112 -19.76 -18.58 2.95
CA ASN A 112 -20.82 -17.64 2.59
C ASN A 112 -21.41 -16.86 3.80
N TYR A 113 -20.58 -16.47 4.77
CA TYR A 113 -21.01 -15.64 5.88
C TYR A 113 -21.55 -14.30 5.36
N LYS A 114 -22.62 -13.82 5.99
CA LYS A 114 -23.32 -12.57 5.64
C LYS A 114 -22.78 -11.36 6.37
N GLN A 115 -22.21 -11.58 7.55
CA GLN A 115 -21.67 -10.53 8.40
C GLN A 115 -20.34 -10.99 8.98
N TYR A 116 -19.48 -10.04 9.30
CA TYR A 116 -18.19 -10.29 9.94
C TYR A 116 -18.06 -9.50 11.25
N MET A 117 -17.29 -10.01 12.18
CA MET A 117 -16.95 -9.34 13.44
C MET A 117 -15.45 -9.45 13.67
N LEU A 118 -14.82 -8.32 13.94
CA LEU A 118 -13.44 -8.26 14.39
C LEU A 118 -13.41 -8.16 15.92
N GLU A 119 -12.71 -9.07 16.57
CA GLU A 119 -12.33 -8.93 17.98
C GLU A 119 -10.83 -8.63 18.03
N ALA A 120 -10.41 -7.44 18.48
CA ALA A 120 -9.01 -7.00 18.42
C ALA A 120 -8.54 -6.39 19.73
N SER A 121 -7.24 -6.52 20.02
CA SER A 121 -6.59 -5.92 21.19
C SER A 121 -5.14 -5.52 20.88
N THR A 122 -4.64 -4.56 21.66
CA THR A 122 -3.23 -4.16 21.67
C THR A 122 -2.38 -5.19 22.42
N GLU A 123 -1.05 -5.11 22.29
CA GLU A 123 -0.10 -6.02 22.96
C GLU A 123 -0.24 -5.98 24.49
N THR A 124 -0.46 -4.79 25.04
CA THR A 124 -0.53 -4.55 26.49
C THR A 124 -1.97 -4.46 27.03
N GLY A 125 -2.98 -4.60 26.16
CA GLY A 125 -4.38 -4.40 26.51
C GLY A 125 -4.74 -2.93 26.79
N ASP A 126 -3.92 -1.96 26.36
CA ASP A 126 -4.27 -0.55 26.38
C ASP A 126 -5.34 -0.20 25.33
N THR A 127 -5.72 1.09 25.24
CA THR A 127 -6.71 1.57 24.27
C THR A 127 -6.30 1.24 22.85
N LEU A 128 -7.17 0.52 22.14
CA LEU A 128 -7.00 0.19 20.72
C LEU A 128 -7.33 1.38 19.82
N VAL A 129 -6.50 1.64 18.81
CA VAL A 129 -6.81 2.56 17.71
C VAL A 129 -6.59 1.82 16.39
N LEU A 130 -7.62 1.76 15.56
CA LEU A 130 -7.60 1.09 14.26
C LEU A 130 -7.71 2.14 13.15
N GLY A 131 -6.86 2.04 12.13
CA GLY A 131 -6.95 2.89 10.93
C GLY A 131 -8.15 2.49 10.08
N ASP A 132 -8.17 1.26 9.58
CA ASP A 132 -9.18 0.75 8.66
C ASP A 132 -9.24 -0.79 8.71
N VAL A 133 -10.35 -1.39 8.26
CA VAL A 133 -10.54 -2.83 8.11
C VAL A 133 -11.29 -3.13 6.81
N LEU A 134 -10.57 -3.58 5.78
CA LEU A 134 -11.13 -3.81 4.46
C LEU A 134 -11.28 -5.31 4.18
N LEU A 135 -12.50 -5.73 3.80
CA LEU A 135 -12.82 -7.13 3.46
C LEU A 135 -12.85 -7.30 1.94
N TYR A 136 -12.24 -8.38 1.43
CA TYR A 136 -12.15 -8.66 0.00
C TYR A 136 -12.72 -10.03 -0.34
N ASP A 137 -13.49 -10.09 -1.42
CA ASP A 137 -14.03 -11.33 -2.00
C ASP A 137 -12.99 -12.11 -2.82
N THR A 138 -11.75 -11.62 -2.88
CA THR A 138 -10.62 -12.22 -3.58
C THR A 138 -9.48 -12.50 -2.61
N ASN A 139 -8.72 -13.58 -2.84
CA ASN A 139 -7.49 -13.83 -2.10
C ASN A 139 -6.35 -13.02 -2.73
N LEU A 140 -6.05 -11.85 -2.15
CA LEU A 140 -5.03 -10.94 -2.68
C LEU A 140 -3.59 -11.48 -2.60
N ASN A 141 -3.35 -12.61 -1.92
CA ASN A 141 -2.04 -13.27 -1.89
C ASN A 141 -1.85 -14.35 -2.96
N ALA A 142 -2.92 -14.86 -3.59
CA ALA A 142 -2.88 -16.12 -4.35
C ALA A 142 -1.83 -16.16 -5.48
N ASN A 143 -1.55 -15.03 -6.14
CA ASN A 143 -0.60 -14.95 -7.25
C ASN A 143 0.82 -14.55 -6.83
N TRP A 144 1.04 -14.31 -5.53
CA TRP A 144 2.24 -13.68 -4.99
C TRP A 144 2.94 -14.49 -3.90
N GLU A 145 2.44 -15.70 -3.60
CA GLU A 145 2.99 -16.59 -2.57
C GLU A 145 4.46 -16.99 -2.84
N SER A 146 4.86 -17.02 -4.11
CA SER A 146 6.24 -17.35 -4.52
C SER A 146 7.12 -16.12 -4.77
N PHE A 147 6.68 -14.92 -4.37
CA PHE A 147 7.47 -13.71 -4.57
C PHE A 147 8.79 -13.80 -3.80
N LYS A 148 9.90 -13.54 -4.49
CA LYS A 148 11.23 -13.53 -3.90
C LYS A 148 11.50 -12.15 -3.32
N TYR A 149 11.38 -12.04 -2.01
CA TYR A 149 11.68 -10.81 -1.30
C TYR A 149 13.20 -10.58 -1.25
N PRO A 150 13.65 -9.33 -1.47
CA PRO A 150 15.05 -9.00 -1.29
C PRO A 150 15.45 -9.07 0.19
N ASN A 151 16.71 -9.33 0.45
CA ASN A 151 17.33 -9.00 1.73
C ASN A 151 17.49 -7.48 1.80
N VAL A 152 17.23 -6.89 2.96
CA VAL A 152 17.38 -5.45 3.18
C VAL A 152 18.56 -5.25 4.10
N ASP A 153 19.40 -4.29 3.76
CA ASP A 153 20.51 -3.83 4.57
C ASP A 153 20.28 -2.35 4.86
N PHE A 154 19.67 -2.08 6.02
CA PHE A 154 19.30 -0.74 6.43
C PHE A 154 20.38 -0.09 7.27
N GLU A 155 20.85 1.09 6.85
CA GLU A 155 21.84 1.86 7.58
C GLU A 155 21.43 3.33 7.70
N VAL A 156 21.58 3.91 8.89
CA VAL A 156 21.42 5.35 9.09
C VAL A 156 22.82 5.96 9.14
N LEU A 157 23.26 6.53 8.03
CA LEU A 157 24.61 7.10 7.89
C LEU A 157 24.79 8.35 8.75
N ASP A 158 23.73 9.15 8.88
CA ASP A 158 23.73 10.41 9.63
C ASP A 158 22.64 10.40 10.73
N PRO A 159 22.84 9.60 11.81
CA PRO A 159 21.81 9.33 12.83
C PRO A 159 21.47 10.53 13.72
N ASP A 160 22.36 11.52 13.79
CA ASP A 160 22.17 12.73 14.61
C ASP A 160 21.24 13.75 13.94
N THR A 161 20.84 13.52 12.69
CA THR A 161 19.90 14.40 11.98
C THR A 161 18.49 14.28 12.56
N LYS A 162 17.74 15.39 12.54
CA LYS A 162 16.35 15.38 12.95
C LYS A 162 15.51 14.50 12.01
N GLY A 163 15.87 14.43 10.73
CA GLY A 163 15.24 13.57 9.73
C GLY A 163 15.35 12.08 10.06
N ALA A 164 16.53 11.61 10.50
CA ALA A 164 16.69 10.22 10.93
C ALA A 164 15.79 9.88 12.14
N SER A 165 15.70 10.78 13.12
CA SER A 165 14.81 10.61 14.27
C SER A 165 13.33 10.58 13.86
N ILE A 166 12.92 11.48 12.96
CA ILE A 166 11.55 11.52 12.41
C ILE A 166 11.22 10.23 11.66
N TYR A 167 12.13 9.75 10.81
CA TYR A 167 11.93 8.52 10.04
C TYR A 167 11.66 7.32 10.96
N THR A 168 12.41 7.18 12.05
CA THR A 168 12.21 6.10 13.04
C THR A 168 10.81 6.14 13.70
N GLY A 169 10.26 7.34 13.88
CA GLY A 169 8.89 7.52 14.36
C GLY A 169 7.82 7.09 13.35
N LEU A 170 8.12 7.16 12.06
CA LEU A 170 7.23 6.71 10.99
C LEU A 170 7.39 5.21 10.68
N VAL A 171 8.63 4.74 10.49
CA VAL A 171 8.99 3.38 10.08
C VAL A 171 9.65 2.66 11.25
N GLN A 172 8.94 1.67 11.81
CA GLN A 172 9.35 0.90 12.98
C GLN A 172 10.19 -0.33 12.62
N ASP A 173 9.98 -0.90 11.43
CA ASP A 173 10.72 -2.05 10.91
C ASP A 173 11.08 -1.77 9.44
N PRO A 174 12.26 -1.17 9.19
CA PRO A 174 12.70 -0.80 7.84
C PRO A 174 12.83 -2.00 6.89
N ASP A 175 13.27 -3.15 7.40
CA ASP A 175 13.47 -4.35 6.59
C ASP A 175 12.13 -4.85 6.02
N GLU A 176 11.14 -5.00 6.89
CA GLU A 176 9.80 -5.41 6.46
C GLU A 176 9.10 -4.32 5.64
N TYR A 177 9.33 -3.04 5.97
CA TYR A 177 8.79 -1.91 5.19
C TYR A 177 9.27 -1.93 3.74
N ILE A 178 10.58 -2.09 3.50
CA ILE A 178 11.13 -2.15 2.14
C ILE A 178 10.68 -3.43 1.42
N ARG A 179 10.70 -4.59 2.09
CA ARG A 179 10.24 -5.87 1.52
C ARG A 179 8.77 -5.83 1.09
N TYR A 180 7.92 -5.27 1.94
CA TYR A 180 6.50 -5.09 1.66
C TYR A 180 6.30 -4.23 0.40
N HIS A 181 6.96 -3.07 0.33
CA HIS A 181 6.82 -2.15 -0.80
C HIS A 181 7.46 -2.68 -2.09
N ALA A 182 8.53 -3.47 -2.01
CA ALA A 182 9.11 -4.16 -3.16
C ALA A 182 8.07 -5.07 -3.84
N ARG A 183 7.31 -5.84 -3.03
CA ARG A 183 6.20 -6.63 -3.55
C ARG A 183 5.09 -5.75 -4.13
N LYS A 184 4.73 -4.62 -3.48
CA LYS A 184 3.66 -3.74 -3.99
C LYS A 184 4.01 -3.08 -5.33
N VAL A 185 5.27 -2.71 -5.54
CA VAL A 185 5.73 -2.25 -6.86
C VAL A 185 5.63 -3.38 -7.89
N ALA A 186 6.06 -4.59 -7.53
CA ALA A 186 5.93 -5.74 -8.43
C ALA A 186 4.46 -6.05 -8.76
N GLU A 187 3.55 -5.94 -7.79
CA GLU A 187 2.10 -6.10 -7.98
C GLU A 187 1.53 -5.15 -9.05
N ILE A 188 2.15 -3.98 -9.26
CA ILE A 188 1.73 -3.01 -10.29
C ILE A 188 2.39 -3.31 -11.65
N LEU A 189 3.66 -3.73 -11.64
CA LEU A 189 4.45 -3.96 -12.86
C LEU A 189 4.21 -5.32 -13.53
N PHE A 190 3.76 -6.32 -12.78
CA PHE A 190 3.60 -7.71 -13.22
C PHE A 190 2.24 -8.28 -12.82
N TYR A 191 1.86 -9.41 -13.43
CA TYR A 191 0.62 -10.12 -13.14
C TYR A 191 0.77 -11.08 -11.97
N THR A 192 1.90 -11.78 -11.89
CA THR A 192 2.15 -12.79 -10.86
C THR A 192 3.63 -12.85 -10.45
N ALA A 193 3.90 -13.45 -9.29
CA ALA A 193 5.27 -13.74 -8.84
C ALA A 193 6.03 -14.77 -9.72
N LYS A 194 5.38 -15.37 -10.72
CA LYS A 194 6.00 -16.30 -11.67
C LYS A 194 6.46 -15.61 -12.95
N ASP A 195 6.08 -14.36 -13.14
CA ASP A 195 6.49 -13.59 -14.30
C ASP A 195 8.02 -13.41 -14.27
N THR A 196 8.63 -13.24 -15.44
CA THR A 196 10.06 -12.95 -15.49
C THR A 196 10.28 -11.56 -14.91
N MET A 197 11.11 -11.46 -13.88
CA MET A 197 11.46 -10.20 -13.20
C MET A 197 12.99 -10.07 -13.11
N ASN A 198 13.48 -8.85 -12.93
CA ASN A 198 14.85 -8.65 -12.48
C ASN A 198 15.08 -9.36 -11.13
N ASP A 199 16.18 -10.09 -11.00
CA ASP A 199 16.50 -10.85 -9.79
C ASP A 199 17.09 -9.95 -8.70
N VAL A 200 16.26 -9.12 -8.07
CA VAL A 200 16.67 -8.21 -6.98
C VAL A 200 16.82 -9.02 -5.69
N GLN A 201 18.06 -9.32 -5.30
CA GLN A 201 18.36 -10.14 -4.12
C GLN A 201 18.68 -9.31 -2.88
N LYS A 202 19.28 -8.13 -3.04
CA LYS A 202 19.62 -7.23 -1.92
C LYS A 202 19.29 -5.78 -2.25
N ILE A 203 18.71 -5.08 -1.28
CA ILE A 203 18.51 -3.63 -1.29
C ILE A 203 19.29 -3.03 -0.12
N GLU A 204 20.28 -2.23 -0.43
CA GLU A 204 21.00 -1.39 0.55
C GLU A 204 20.23 -0.09 0.69
N TYR A 205 19.53 0.09 1.82
CA TYR A 205 18.69 1.27 2.05
C TYR A 205 19.33 2.16 3.10
N THR A 206 19.67 3.39 2.72
CA THR A 206 20.43 4.29 3.62
C THR A 206 19.71 5.60 3.86
N LEU A 207 19.75 6.09 5.09
CA LEU A 207 19.39 7.48 5.41
C LEU A 207 20.64 8.33 5.49
N LYS A 208 20.68 9.44 4.75
CA LYS A 208 21.85 10.31 4.65
C LYS A 208 21.49 11.79 4.66
N ASP A 209 22.33 12.61 5.27
CA ASP A 209 22.25 14.07 5.19
C ASP A 209 22.81 14.59 3.86
N TYR A 210 21.92 15.06 2.98
CA TYR A 210 22.30 15.75 1.74
C TYR A 210 21.14 16.54 1.13
N ASP A 211 21.50 17.55 0.33
CA ASP A 211 20.55 18.32 -0.48
C ASP A 211 20.09 17.50 -1.69
N GLY A 212 18.86 17.01 -1.62
CA GLY A 212 18.24 16.11 -2.59
C GLY A 212 17.04 15.37 -1.99
N VAL A 213 16.42 14.47 -2.76
CA VAL A 213 15.27 13.68 -2.32
C VAL A 213 15.71 12.25 -2.02
N SER A 214 16.08 11.54 -3.07
CA SER A 214 16.47 10.15 -3.06
C SER A 214 17.27 9.85 -4.31
N ALA A 215 18.02 8.74 -4.31
CA ALA A 215 18.59 8.19 -5.54
C ALA A 215 18.77 6.68 -5.44
N LYS A 216 18.50 5.99 -6.55
CA LYS A 216 18.90 4.60 -6.77
C LYS A 216 20.30 4.49 -7.39
N GLY A 217 21.07 3.52 -6.91
CA GLY A 217 22.35 3.08 -7.46
C GLY A 217 22.41 1.56 -7.62
N GLY A 218 23.49 1.08 -8.24
CA GLY A 218 23.69 -0.35 -8.50
C GLY A 218 22.72 -0.93 -9.53
N ASN A 219 22.83 -2.24 -9.75
CA ASN A 219 21.98 -3.01 -10.65
C ASN A 219 21.70 -4.38 -10.02
N PRO A 220 20.54 -5.01 -10.31
CA PRO A 220 20.27 -6.37 -9.87
C PRO A 220 21.48 -7.30 -10.10
N PRO A 221 21.88 -8.11 -9.11
CA PRO A 221 21.08 -8.50 -7.95
C PRO A 221 21.18 -7.58 -6.72
N VAL A 222 22.04 -6.56 -6.71
CA VAL A 222 22.21 -5.64 -5.57
C VAL A 222 22.01 -4.20 -6.02
N ILE A 223 21.00 -3.55 -5.45
CA ILE A 223 20.73 -2.13 -5.67
C ILE A 223 20.86 -1.37 -4.36
N SER A 224 21.18 -0.09 -4.46
CA SER A 224 21.25 0.83 -3.32
C SER A 224 20.20 1.92 -3.48
N ILE A 225 19.53 2.31 -2.41
CA ILE A 225 18.63 3.45 -2.36
C ILE A 225 19.09 4.34 -1.21
N VAL A 226 19.41 5.59 -1.49
CA VAL A 226 19.70 6.60 -0.46
C VAL A 226 18.51 7.54 -0.35
N TYR A 227 18.04 7.80 0.88
CA TYR A 227 16.95 8.72 1.16
C TYR A 227 17.43 9.88 2.03
N SER A 228 17.15 11.11 1.60
CA SER A 228 17.63 12.33 2.26
C SER A 228 16.92 12.56 3.58
N THR A 229 17.70 12.70 4.66
CA THR A 229 17.19 13.12 5.96
C THR A 229 16.69 14.57 5.92
N GLN A 230 17.28 15.45 5.09
CA GLN A 230 16.77 16.80 4.88
C GLN A 230 15.39 16.80 4.21
N HIS A 231 15.15 15.90 3.25
CA HIS A 231 13.85 15.76 2.60
C HIS A 231 12.79 15.18 3.54
N ILE A 232 13.18 14.23 4.40
CA ILE A 232 12.32 13.70 5.47
C ILE A 232 11.88 14.84 6.40
N GLU A 233 12.82 15.65 6.88
CA GLU A 233 12.50 16.80 7.75
C GLU A 233 11.55 17.77 7.08
N LYS A 234 11.80 18.10 5.81
CA LYS A 234 10.95 19.00 5.03
C LYS A 234 9.53 18.46 4.86
N SER A 235 9.40 17.17 4.59
CA SER A 235 8.12 16.50 4.34
C SER A 235 7.29 16.31 5.61
N ALA A 236 7.95 16.25 6.77
CA ALA A 236 7.30 16.14 8.08
C ALA A 236 6.68 17.44 8.60
N ASN A 237 6.90 18.59 7.94
CA ASN A 237 6.44 19.89 8.42
C ASN A 237 4.90 20.04 8.48
N GLU A 238 4.16 19.29 7.66
CA GLU A 238 2.70 19.38 7.61
C GLU A 238 2.02 18.40 8.57
N SER A 239 2.29 17.10 8.42
CA SER A 239 1.74 16.06 9.28
C SER A 239 2.50 14.74 9.09
N LEU A 240 2.31 13.80 10.03
CA LEU A 240 2.85 12.45 9.90
C LEU A 240 2.31 11.72 8.67
N TYR A 241 1.04 11.93 8.31
CA TYR A 241 0.46 11.37 7.09
C TYR A 241 1.11 11.93 5.82
N LYS A 242 1.40 13.24 5.77
CA LYS A 242 2.11 13.83 4.62
C LYS A 242 3.53 13.30 4.49
N LEU A 243 4.20 13.05 5.61
CA LEU A 243 5.49 12.38 5.60
C LEU A 243 5.38 10.93 5.09
N ASP A 244 4.41 10.15 5.55
CA ASP A 244 4.17 8.78 5.08
C ASP A 244 3.91 8.75 3.58
N PHE A 245 2.99 9.61 3.11
CA PHE A 245 2.63 9.76 1.71
C PHE A 245 3.85 10.03 0.82
N GLU A 246 4.71 10.97 1.23
CA GLU A 246 5.92 11.30 0.47
C GLU A 246 6.98 10.19 0.56
N THR A 247 7.19 9.61 1.74
CA THR A 247 8.18 8.55 1.95
C THR A 247 7.84 7.30 1.15
N ARG A 248 6.57 6.88 1.13
CA ARG A 248 6.10 5.80 0.26
C ARG A 248 6.24 6.18 -1.20
N GLY A 249 5.82 7.40 -1.58
CA GLY A 249 5.92 7.86 -2.97
C GLY A 249 7.36 7.81 -3.52
N VAL A 250 8.33 8.32 -2.75
CA VAL A 250 9.75 8.25 -3.09
C VAL A 250 10.22 6.81 -3.17
N LEU A 251 9.88 5.97 -2.18
CA LEU A 251 10.28 4.57 -2.18
C LEU A 251 9.73 3.79 -3.39
N TYR A 252 8.46 4.02 -3.76
CA TYR A 252 7.87 3.40 -4.96
C TYR A 252 8.64 3.80 -6.21
N HIS A 253 8.95 5.09 -6.38
CA HIS A 253 9.72 5.57 -7.52
C HIS A 253 11.06 4.82 -7.64
N GLU A 254 11.82 4.71 -6.54
CA GLU A 254 13.13 4.06 -6.58
C GLU A 254 13.07 2.55 -6.74
N LEU A 255 12.09 1.89 -6.12
CA LEU A 255 11.89 0.45 -6.26
C LEU A 255 11.46 0.07 -7.68
N VAL A 256 10.77 0.95 -8.39
CA VAL A 256 10.45 0.71 -9.82
C VAL A 256 11.73 0.58 -10.63
N HIS A 257 12.75 1.41 -10.38
CA HIS A 257 14.06 1.30 -11.05
C HIS A 257 14.82 0.00 -10.73
N ALA A 258 14.42 -0.74 -9.69
CA ALA A 258 14.98 -2.07 -9.39
C ALA A 258 14.32 -3.17 -10.25
N TYR A 259 13.01 -3.08 -10.46
CA TYR A 259 12.21 -4.15 -11.05
C TYR A 259 11.84 -3.94 -12.51
N GLN A 260 11.83 -2.71 -13.00
CA GLN A 260 11.39 -2.43 -14.37
C GLN A 260 12.39 -2.90 -15.43
N PHE A 261 11.87 -3.18 -16.62
CA PHE A 261 12.68 -3.40 -17.81
C PHE A 261 13.17 -2.09 -18.42
N GLU A 262 14.19 -2.20 -19.26
CA GLU A 262 14.78 -1.07 -19.97
C GLU A 262 14.49 -1.13 -21.48
N PRO A 263 14.22 0.01 -22.14
CA PRO A 263 13.95 0.05 -23.58
C PRO A 263 15.10 -0.51 -24.43
N LYS A 264 14.78 -1.41 -25.35
CA LYS A 264 15.77 -2.01 -26.26
C LYS A 264 15.97 -1.20 -27.54
N GLY A 265 17.17 -1.30 -28.11
CA GLY A 265 17.49 -0.82 -29.47
C GLY A 265 17.60 0.70 -29.66
N ILE A 266 17.43 1.51 -28.62
CA ILE A 266 17.40 2.98 -28.74
C ILE A 266 18.52 3.73 -28.03
N GLY A 267 19.45 3.03 -27.38
CA GLY A 267 20.55 3.64 -26.62
C GLY A 267 20.41 3.39 -25.12
N SER A 268 20.66 4.42 -24.32
CA SER A 268 20.70 4.30 -22.85
C SER A 268 20.11 5.54 -22.17
N TYR A 269 19.94 5.47 -20.85
CA TYR A 269 19.43 6.54 -20.02
C TYR A 269 20.12 7.90 -20.26
N SER A 270 21.45 7.91 -20.37
CA SER A 270 22.23 9.16 -20.54
C SER A 270 22.36 9.62 -21.99
N THR A 271 21.96 8.79 -22.96
CA THR A 271 22.20 9.06 -24.39
C THR A 271 20.94 9.24 -25.22
N ASN A 272 19.76 8.88 -24.69
CA ASN A 272 18.50 8.96 -25.43
C ASN A 272 17.34 9.48 -24.56
N LYS A 273 16.72 10.59 -24.99
CA LYS A 273 15.57 11.22 -24.29
C LYS A 273 14.37 10.28 -24.17
N THR A 274 14.08 9.48 -25.19
CA THR A 274 12.99 8.49 -25.18
C THR A 274 13.25 7.39 -24.14
N PHE A 275 14.49 6.92 -24.02
CA PHE A 275 14.88 5.96 -22.97
C PHE A 275 14.64 6.56 -21.59
N TRP A 276 15.22 7.73 -21.33
CA TRP A 276 15.06 8.46 -20.07
C TRP A 276 13.58 8.70 -19.71
N ALA A 277 12.78 9.18 -20.67
CA ALA A 277 11.37 9.47 -20.45
C ALA A 277 10.55 8.21 -20.12
N CYS A 278 10.87 7.07 -20.74
CA CYS A 278 10.24 5.79 -20.43
C CYS A 278 10.57 5.36 -18.99
N ILE A 279 11.84 5.43 -18.60
CA ILE A 279 12.34 5.00 -17.28
C ILE A 279 11.75 5.84 -16.15
N GLU A 280 11.84 7.17 -16.25
CA GLU A 280 11.32 8.07 -15.22
C GLU A 280 9.79 8.15 -15.23
N GLY A 281 9.20 8.07 -16.42
CA GLY A 281 7.75 8.05 -16.59
C GLY A 281 7.13 6.80 -15.97
N MET A 282 7.72 5.62 -16.15
CA MET A 282 7.21 4.39 -15.55
C MET A 282 7.28 4.43 -14.02
N ALA A 283 8.38 4.93 -13.44
CA ALA A 283 8.51 5.11 -11.99
C ALA A 283 7.39 5.99 -11.42
N ASP A 284 7.11 7.14 -12.06
CA ASP A 284 6.05 8.03 -11.60
C ASP A 284 4.64 7.54 -11.98
N ALA A 285 4.48 6.70 -13.00
CA ALA A 285 3.21 6.05 -13.32
C ALA A 285 2.82 5.05 -12.22
N VAL A 286 3.78 4.25 -11.76
CA VAL A 286 3.58 3.30 -10.66
C VAL A 286 3.32 4.05 -9.34
N ARG A 287 4.08 5.12 -9.06
CA ARG A 287 3.82 6.00 -7.91
C ARG A 287 2.40 6.59 -7.95
N ALA A 288 1.95 7.06 -9.12
CA ALA A 288 0.60 7.58 -9.31
C ALA A 288 -0.47 6.50 -9.13
N GLN A 289 -0.25 5.32 -9.69
CA GLN A 289 -1.17 4.19 -9.58
C GLN A 289 -1.31 3.68 -8.14
N ALA A 290 -0.24 3.76 -7.35
CA ALA A 290 -0.26 3.44 -5.93
C ALA A 290 -0.93 4.53 -5.05
N GLY A 291 -1.32 5.67 -5.65
CA GLY A 291 -1.99 6.76 -4.93
C GLY A 291 -1.04 7.77 -4.26
N TYR A 292 0.27 7.71 -4.51
CA TYR A 292 1.27 8.60 -3.88
C TYR A 292 1.60 9.85 -4.71
N PHE A 293 0.60 10.33 -5.44
CA PHE A 293 0.57 11.67 -6.03
C PHE A 293 -0.76 12.35 -5.75
N ASP A 294 -0.70 13.66 -5.50
CA ASP A 294 -1.91 14.48 -5.55
C ASP A 294 -2.35 14.59 -7.01
N MET A 295 -3.38 13.85 -7.37
CA MET A 295 -3.87 13.75 -8.75
C MET A 295 -4.45 15.08 -9.25
N SER A 296 -4.83 16.01 -8.36
CA SER A 296 -5.31 17.35 -8.72
C SER A 296 -4.20 18.23 -9.33
N THR A 297 -2.94 17.82 -9.20
CA THR A 297 -1.79 18.52 -9.77
C THR A 297 -1.55 18.21 -11.24
N ARG A 298 -2.34 17.30 -11.84
CA ARG A 298 -2.36 17.05 -13.28
C ARG A 298 -2.83 18.30 -14.01
N LYS A 299 -2.07 18.73 -15.02
CA LYS A 299 -2.35 19.96 -15.76
C LYS A 299 -2.05 19.75 -17.24
N PRO A 300 -2.83 20.38 -18.14
CA PRO A 300 -2.55 20.34 -19.58
C PRO A 300 -1.19 20.99 -19.89
N GLY A 301 -0.62 20.60 -21.03
CA GLY A 301 0.70 20.99 -21.50
C GLY A 301 1.74 19.86 -21.42
N GLY A 302 2.97 20.22 -21.77
CA GLY A 302 4.12 19.30 -21.82
C GLY A 302 4.06 18.32 -22.99
N ASN A 303 4.88 17.29 -22.88
CA ASN A 303 5.00 16.21 -23.86
C ASN A 303 5.21 14.85 -23.17
N TRP A 304 4.76 13.76 -23.79
CA TRP A 304 4.96 12.40 -23.26
C TRP A 304 6.43 12.01 -23.10
N MET A 305 7.37 12.76 -23.67
CA MET A 305 8.82 12.57 -23.48
C MET A 305 9.43 13.45 -22.37
N ASP A 306 8.64 14.15 -21.56
CA ASP A 306 9.18 15.02 -20.51
C ASP A 306 9.56 14.28 -19.21
N GLY A 307 9.41 12.95 -19.20
CA GLY A 307 9.77 12.09 -18.06
C GLY A 307 8.93 12.37 -16.82
N TYR A 308 9.35 11.76 -15.71
CA TYR A 308 8.78 11.95 -14.36
C TYR A 308 7.24 12.06 -14.39
N ARG A 309 6.68 13.03 -13.68
CA ARG A 309 5.24 13.24 -13.50
C ARG A 309 4.49 13.44 -14.80
N THR A 310 5.07 14.12 -15.78
CA THR A 310 4.38 14.41 -17.05
C THR A 310 4.11 13.12 -17.81
N THR A 311 5.15 12.32 -18.03
CA THR A 311 5.02 11.01 -18.67
C THR A 311 4.28 10.02 -17.77
N GLY A 312 4.54 10.02 -16.46
CA GLY A 312 3.96 9.09 -15.52
C GLY A 312 2.45 9.25 -15.34
N PHE A 313 1.95 10.49 -15.29
CA PHE A 313 0.51 10.73 -15.28
C PHE A 313 -0.17 10.31 -16.58
N PHE A 314 0.50 10.47 -17.72
CA PHE A 314 -0.03 9.98 -18.99
C PHE A 314 -0.12 8.46 -19.01
N ILE A 315 0.97 7.75 -18.68
CA ILE A 315 0.97 6.28 -18.62
C ILE A 315 -0.07 5.78 -17.61
N GLN A 316 -0.20 6.41 -16.45
CA GLN A 316 -1.24 6.05 -15.47
C GLN A 316 -2.64 6.33 -16.04
N TRP A 317 -2.86 7.44 -16.75
CA TRP A 317 -4.16 7.75 -17.35
C TRP A 317 -4.61 6.69 -18.37
N LEU A 318 -3.67 6.03 -19.06
CA LEU A 318 -4.00 4.90 -19.95
C LEU A 318 -4.78 3.79 -19.22
N THR A 319 -4.68 3.69 -17.88
CA THR A 319 -5.46 2.73 -17.08
C THR A 319 -6.97 2.96 -17.13
N THR A 320 -7.40 4.18 -17.50
CA THR A 320 -8.82 4.50 -17.74
C THR A 320 -9.36 3.88 -19.03
N LYS A 321 -8.47 3.53 -19.96
CA LYS A 321 -8.81 2.83 -21.22
C LYS A 321 -8.65 1.32 -21.08
N ASP A 322 -7.61 0.89 -20.37
CA ASP A 322 -7.35 -0.51 -20.07
C ASP A 322 -6.75 -0.63 -18.66
N PRO A 323 -7.41 -1.28 -17.69
CA PRO A 323 -6.93 -1.35 -16.31
C PRO A 323 -5.53 -1.99 -16.16
N ASP A 324 -5.06 -2.75 -17.16
CA ASP A 324 -3.72 -3.33 -17.20
C ASP A 324 -2.69 -2.51 -18.00
N ALA A 325 -3.03 -1.29 -18.42
CA ALA A 325 -2.18 -0.48 -19.32
C ALA A 325 -0.73 -0.30 -18.82
N ILE A 326 -0.52 -0.13 -17.51
CA ILE A 326 0.85 -0.01 -16.94
C ILE A 326 1.63 -1.30 -17.15
N ARG A 327 1.04 -2.46 -16.85
CA ARG A 327 1.67 -3.79 -17.05
C ARG A 327 1.96 -4.03 -18.52
N LYS A 328 0.97 -3.82 -19.38
CA LYS A 328 1.13 -4.01 -20.83
C LYS A 328 2.19 -3.08 -21.42
N PHE A 329 2.23 -1.81 -20.98
CA PHE A 329 3.29 -0.88 -21.36
C PHE A 329 4.66 -1.39 -20.92
N HIS A 330 4.78 -1.82 -19.67
CA HIS A 330 6.00 -2.41 -19.14
C HIS A 330 6.45 -3.67 -19.92
N GLU A 331 5.52 -4.53 -20.34
CA GLU A 331 5.83 -5.67 -21.22
C GLU A 331 6.32 -5.24 -22.60
N THR A 332 5.80 -4.15 -23.18
CA THR A 332 6.33 -3.66 -24.46
C THR A 332 7.79 -3.27 -24.36
N VAL A 333 8.23 -2.73 -23.21
CA VAL A 333 9.62 -2.38 -22.93
C VAL A 333 10.51 -3.63 -22.95
N ARG A 334 10.00 -4.76 -22.45
CA ARG A 334 10.66 -6.07 -22.51
C ARG A 334 10.70 -6.63 -23.94
N ASP A 335 9.60 -6.53 -24.68
CA ASP A 335 9.36 -7.40 -25.84
C ASP A 335 9.66 -6.74 -27.20
N ILE A 336 9.67 -5.40 -27.29
CA ILE A 336 9.95 -4.69 -28.54
C ILE A 336 11.45 -4.42 -28.68
N ASP A 337 12.09 -4.99 -29.71
CA ASP A 337 13.55 -4.92 -29.92
C ASP A 337 14.09 -3.51 -30.20
N GLU A 338 13.30 -2.67 -30.87
CA GLU A 338 13.60 -1.25 -31.06
C GLU A 338 12.42 -0.43 -30.54
N TRP A 339 12.46 -0.11 -29.26
CA TRP A 339 11.31 0.40 -28.53
C TRP A 339 10.99 1.86 -28.88
N SER A 340 9.71 2.20 -28.98
CA SER A 340 9.24 3.59 -29.00
C SER A 340 7.87 3.68 -28.34
N PHE A 341 7.50 4.87 -27.85
CA PHE A 341 6.16 5.11 -27.33
C PHE A 341 5.07 4.77 -28.35
N ASP A 342 5.27 5.09 -29.63
CA ASP A 342 4.29 4.80 -30.68
C ASP A 342 4.09 3.30 -30.88
N LYS A 343 5.19 2.53 -30.96
CA LYS A 343 5.13 1.06 -31.07
C LYS A 343 4.47 0.45 -29.81
N ALA A 344 4.75 0.99 -28.63
CA ALA A 344 4.11 0.56 -27.39
C ALA A 344 2.59 0.81 -27.41
N ILE A 345 2.16 2.02 -27.79
CA ILE A 345 0.73 2.36 -27.88
C ILE A 345 0.01 1.48 -28.90
N LYS A 346 0.60 1.25 -30.08
CA LYS A 346 0.03 0.34 -31.09
C LYS A 346 -0.08 -1.10 -30.61
N SER A 347 0.94 -1.59 -29.91
CA SER A 347 0.92 -2.94 -29.35
C SER A 347 -0.18 -3.14 -28.30
N ILE A 348 -0.51 -2.11 -27.52
CA ILE A 348 -1.49 -2.21 -26.42
C ILE A 348 -2.92 -1.93 -26.92
N PHE A 349 -3.09 -0.92 -27.77
CA PHE A 349 -4.39 -0.38 -28.16
C PHE A 349 -4.76 -0.62 -29.64
N GLY A 350 -3.91 -1.32 -30.39
CA GLY A 350 -4.10 -1.67 -31.80
C GLY A 350 -3.40 -0.73 -32.78
N GLU A 351 -3.12 -1.22 -33.98
CA GLU A 351 -2.32 -0.57 -35.03
C GLU A 351 -2.85 0.79 -35.50
N GLU A 352 -4.15 1.05 -35.34
CA GLU A 352 -4.78 2.32 -35.70
C GLU A 352 -4.56 3.42 -34.65
N SER A 353 -4.01 3.08 -33.47
CA SER A 353 -3.64 4.05 -32.44
C SER A 353 -2.27 4.67 -32.73
N SER A 354 -2.02 5.88 -32.24
CA SER A 354 -0.67 6.47 -32.23
C SER A 354 -0.36 7.14 -30.90
N ILE A 355 0.92 7.36 -30.62
CA ILE A 355 1.32 8.12 -29.42
C ILE A 355 0.75 9.54 -29.44
N GLU A 356 0.73 10.20 -30.59
CA GLU A 356 0.17 11.54 -30.77
C GLU A 356 -1.33 11.56 -30.49
N SER A 357 -2.10 10.64 -31.09
CA SER A 357 -3.55 10.60 -30.88
C SER A 357 -3.89 10.32 -29.41
N MET A 358 -3.15 9.41 -28.78
CA MET A 358 -3.36 9.05 -27.37
C MET A 358 -2.99 10.21 -26.43
N TRP A 359 -1.93 10.95 -26.75
CA TRP A 359 -1.54 12.14 -25.99
C TRP A 359 -2.57 13.26 -26.15
N ASP A 360 -3.07 13.52 -27.35
CA ASP A 360 -4.08 14.55 -27.60
C ASP A 360 -5.37 14.25 -26.83
N GLU A 361 -5.78 12.97 -26.76
CA GLU A 361 -6.90 12.55 -25.92
C GLU A 361 -6.65 12.80 -24.43
N TYR A 362 -5.45 12.51 -23.94
CA TYR A 362 -5.07 12.81 -22.55
C TYR A 362 -5.12 14.32 -22.26
N GLN A 363 -4.60 15.15 -23.16
CA GLN A 363 -4.64 16.60 -23.04
C GLN A 363 -6.09 17.14 -23.03
N ALA A 364 -6.96 16.56 -23.85
CA ALA A 364 -8.39 16.87 -23.87
C ALA A 364 -9.10 16.42 -22.58
N PHE A 365 -8.69 15.29 -21.98
CA PHE A 365 -9.18 14.84 -20.68
C PHE A 365 -8.82 15.82 -19.56
N LEU A 366 -7.59 16.35 -19.54
CA LEU A 366 -7.14 17.32 -18.53
C LEU A 366 -7.80 18.70 -18.64
N SER A 367 -8.42 19.00 -19.78
CA SER A 367 -9.05 20.30 -20.06
C SER A 367 -10.54 20.34 -19.72
N LYS A 368 -11.09 19.22 -19.24
CA LYS A 368 -12.49 19.07 -18.78
C LYS A 368 -12.53 19.09 -17.26
#